data_AF-A0A351TJR3-F1
#
_entry.id   AF-A0A351TJR3-F1
#
_cell.length_a   1.000
_cell.length_b   1.000
_cell.length_c   1.000
_cell.angle_alpha   90.00
_cell.angle_beta   90.00
_cell.angle_gamma   90.00
#
_symmetry.space_group_name_H-M   'P 1'
#
loop_
_entity.id
_entity.type
_entity.pdbx_description
1 polymer ?
#
loop_
_entity_poly.entity_id
_entity_poly.type
_entity_poly.pdbx_seq_one_letter_code
_entity_poly.pdbx_strand_id
1 'polypeptide(L)'
;MGKISKNDIIGRKFGMLQVEKCIGTVNGKLRYQCKCDCGNERTTDRYSLLNGTASSCGCKRRINPEDIVGRRFGRLVAMECVGREEGKRWGNYRYLCQCDCGKTTYVRRDHLLHGDSCSCGDCIHIEEEAGCLRYYTHSGESFLADISVKELLEKYPCYIAGNGYVFITIDGEHELLSRLVLDADKNTLVDHINGNPLDCRRDNLRLADACENAFNTALVSNNTSGYKGVYFHKASGRFHASIRAYGVRIFLGYYDDIEEAAGAYDRAARFFHGEFACVNFPRPGEQCCRRNQEKVVRQEVM
;
A
#
# COMPACT_ATOMS: atom_id res chain seq x y z
N MET A 1 29.54 13.49 8.57
CA MET A 1 28.65 12.31 8.77
C MET A 1 28.19 12.32 10.23
N GLY A 2 26.98 12.82 10.49
CA GLY A 2 26.48 13.02 11.85
C GLY A 2 26.26 11.69 12.58
N LYS A 3 26.86 11.54 13.76
CA LYS A 3 26.67 10.39 14.65
C LYS A 3 25.22 10.38 15.12
N ILE A 4 24.43 9.44 14.60
CA ILE A 4 23.03 9.21 14.99
C ILE A 4 22.99 8.88 16.48
N SER A 5 22.15 9.62 17.23
CA SER A 5 22.10 9.61 18.70
C SER A 5 21.53 8.30 19.26
N LYS A 6 21.92 7.97 20.49
CA LYS A 6 21.41 6.79 21.23
C LYS A 6 19.89 6.83 21.49
N ASN A 7 19.24 7.98 21.29
CA ASN A 7 17.88 8.24 21.77
C ASN A 7 16.78 8.17 20.71
N ASP A 8 17.10 8.03 19.42
CA ASP A 8 16.12 8.21 18.33
C ASP A 8 15.00 7.15 18.26
N ILE A 9 15.12 6.07 19.03
CA ILE A 9 14.11 5.01 19.09
C ILE A 9 13.40 4.90 20.44
N ILE A 10 13.81 5.67 21.44
CA ILE A 10 13.15 5.68 22.76
C ILE A 10 11.76 6.33 22.59
N GLY A 11 10.74 5.72 23.18
CA GLY A 11 9.33 6.13 23.04
C GLY A 11 8.63 5.55 21.81
N ARG A 12 9.37 5.08 20.80
CA ARG A 12 8.80 4.49 19.58
C ARG A 12 8.28 3.08 19.81
N LYS A 13 7.24 2.72 19.06
CA LYS A 13 6.62 1.39 19.09
C LYS A 13 7.01 0.59 17.84
N PHE A 14 7.42 -0.65 18.04
CA PHE A 14 7.82 -1.61 17.00
C PHE A 14 7.03 -2.91 17.18
N GLY A 15 6.00 -3.10 16.36
CA GLY A 15 5.01 -4.15 16.59
C GLY A 15 4.28 -3.93 17.92
N MET A 16 4.34 -4.91 18.83
CA MET A 16 3.75 -4.84 20.17
C MET A 16 4.72 -4.31 21.24
N LEU A 17 5.93 -3.87 20.87
CA LEU A 17 6.96 -3.42 21.82
C LEU A 17 7.13 -1.90 21.78
N GLN A 18 6.90 -1.22 22.89
CA GLN A 18 7.26 0.18 23.10
C GLN A 18 8.63 0.26 23.77
N VAL A 19 9.56 1.02 23.18
CA VAL A 19 10.91 1.20 23.74
C VAL A 19 10.86 2.21 24.88
N GLU A 20 11.18 1.78 26.11
CA GLU A 20 11.12 2.67 27.28
C GLU A 20 12.46 3.34 27.57
N LYS A 21 13.55 2.57 27.57
CA LYS A 21 14.88 3.12 27.88
C LYS A 21 16.01 2.30 27.28
N CYS A 22 17.14 2.97 27.04
CA CYS A 22 18.40 2.31 26.75
C CYS A 22 19.03 1.83 28.06
N ILE A 23 19.34 0.54 28.15
CA ILE A 23 19.92 -0.07 29.36
C ILE A 23 21.46 -0.22 29.27
N GLY A 24 22.06 0.26 28.18
CA GLY A 24 23.51 0.26 27.97
C GLY A 24 23.97 -0.67 26.86
N THR A 25 25.27 -0.95 26.83
CA THR A 25 25.91 -1.78 25.81
C THR A 25 26.23 -3.16 26.37
N VAL A 26 25.69 -4.21 25.74
CA VAL A 26 25.98 -5.60 26.08
C VAL A 26 26.55 -6.28 24.84
N ASN A 27 27.72 -6.92 24.95
CA ASN A 27 28.43 -7.55 23.84
C ASN A 27 28.61 -6.62 22.62
N GLY A 28 28.99 -5.37 22.88
CA GLY A 28 29.22 -4.36 21.83
C GLY A 28 27.95 -3.80 21.17
N LYS A 29 26.74 -4.25 21.56
CA LYS A 29 25.47 -3.75 21.01
C LYS A 29 24.68 -2.99 22.07
N LEU A 30 24.13 -1.84 21.68
CA LEU A 30 23.18 -1.09 22.51
C LEU A 30 21.91 -1.92 22.70
N ARG A 31 21.52 -2.07 23.97
CA ARG A 31 20.30 -2.77 24.38
C ARG A 31 19.27 -1.78 24.89
N TYR A 32 18.02 -2.10 24.60
CA TYR A 32 16.86 -1.32 24.95
C TYR A 32 15.87 -2.22 25.69
N GLN A 33 15.35 -1.71 26.81
CA GLN A 33 14.23 -2.32 27.52
C GLN A 33 12.95 -1.83 26.87
N CYS A 34 12.09 -2.77 26.52
CA CYS A 34 10.83 -2.50 25.86
C CYS A 34 9.69 -3.10 26.67
N LYS A 35 8.59 -2.35 26.79
CA LYS A 35 7.34 -2.83 27.36
C LYS A 35 6.44 -3.34 26.24
N CYS A 36 5.87 -4.51 26.42
CA CYS A 36 4.97 -5.10 25.43
C CYS A 36 3.52 -4.75 25.73
N ASP A 37 2.66 -4.69 24.71
CA ASP A 37 1.20 -4.49 24.87
C ASP A 37 0.54 -5.52 25.81
N CYS A 38 1.13 -6.71 25.97
CA CYS A 38 0.66 -7.71 26.93
C CYS A 38 1.12 -7.46 28.39
N GLY A 39 1.79 -6.34 28.67
CA GLY A 39 2.30 -5.97 29.98
C GLY A 39 3.68 -6.53 30.34
N ASN A 40 4.16 -7.56 29.62
CA ASN A 40 5.50 -8.12 29.85
C ASN A 40 6.62 -7.25 29.25
N GLU A 41 7.82 -7.39 29.79
CA GLU A 41 9.00 -6.67 29.32
C GLU A 41 9.91 -7.56 28.45
N ARG A 42 10.61 -6.95 27.49
CA ARG A 42 11.65 -7.60 26.69
C ARG A 42 12.83 -6.67 26.48
N THR A 43 14.03 -7.22 26.63
CA THR A 43 15.26 -6.55 26.21
C THR A 43 15.63 -6.97 24.79
N THR A 44 15.92 -5.99 23.93
CA THR A 44 16.35 -6.24 22.54
C THR A 44 17.32 -5.17 22.06
N ASP A 45 17.88 -5.33 20.87
CA ASP A 45 18.77 -4.34 20.23
C ASP A 45 18.06 -3.55 19.12
N ARG A 46 18.65 -2.41 18.73
CA ARG A 46 18.12 -1.50 17.71
C ARG A 46 17.87 -2.18 16.36
N TYR A 47 18.79 -3.05 15.93
CA TYR A 47 18.70 -3.71 14.62
C TYR A 47 17.46 -4.60 14.56
N SER A 48 17.24 -5.39 15.61
CA SER A 48 16.09 -6.31 15.72
C SER A 48 14.73 -5.59 15.78
N LEU A 49 14.68 -4.37 16.32
CA LEU A 49 13.48 -3.53 16.34
C LEU A 49 13.19 -2.97 14.94
N LEU A 50 14.20 -2.40 14.28
CA LEU A 50 14.05 -1.77 12.97
C LEU A 50 13.73 -2.77 11.85
N ASN A 51 14.30 -3.97 11.90
CA ASN A 51 14.05 -5.01 10.90
C ASN A 51 12.83 -5.90 11.20
N GLY A 52 12.13 -5.67 12.32
CA GLY A 52 10.92 -6.38 12.71
C GLY A 52 11.10 -7.77 13.32
N THR A 53 12.33 -8.29 13.47
CA THR A 53 12.58 -9.61 14.09
C THR A 53 12.23 -9.63 15.59
N ALA A 54 12.24 -8.48 16.26
CA ALA A 54 11.76 -8.29 17.62
C ALA A 54 10.51 -7.39 17.64
N SER A 55 9.34 -7.99 17.40
CA SER A 55 8.05 -7.28 17.33
C SER A 55 7.07 -7.62 18.47
N SER A 56 7.49 -8.40 19.48
CA SER A 56 6.72 -8.71 20.71
C SER A 56 7.66 -9.22 21.80
N CYS A 57 7.22 -9.34 23.06
CA CYS A 57 8.05 -9.98 24.10
C CYS A 57 8.21 -11.50 23.92
N GLY A 58 7.68 -12.08 22.85
CA GLY A 58 7.47 -13.52 22.71
C GLY A 58 6.06 -13.95 23.13
N CYS A 59 5.23 -13.03 23.64
CA CYS A 59 3.82 -13.30 23.95
C CYS A 59 3.03 -13.84 22.77
N LYS A 60 3.34 -13.46 21.52
CA LYS A 60 2.71 -14.06 20.34
C LYS A 60 2.82 -15.60 20.32
N ARG A 61 3.92 -16.14 20.88
CA ARG A 61 4.17 -17.59 21.07
C ARG A 61 3.62 -18.16 22.39
N ARG A 62 3.23 -17.30 23.35
CA ARG A 62 2.71 -17.66 24.69
C ARG A 62 1.24 -17.28 24.92
N ILE A 63 0.51 -16.84 23.89
CA ILE A 63 -0.96 -16.80 23.96
C ILE A 63 -1.41 -18.24 24.18
N ASN A 64 -2.09 -18.51 25.28
CA ASN A 64 -2.65 -19.84 25.50
C ASN A 64 -3.78 -20.06 24.49
N PRO A 65 -4.07 -21.30 24.08
CA PRO A 65 -5.11 -21.53 23.09
C PRO A 65 -6.47 -20.91 23.48
N GLU A 66 -6.76 -20.90 24.78
CA GLU A 66 -7.98 -20.37 25.36
C GLU A 66 -8.08 -18.84 25.21
N ASP A 67 -6.96 -18.13 25.18
CA ASP A 67 -6.92 -16.65 25.05
C ASP A 67 -7.28 -16.17 23.63
N ILE A 68 -7.34 -17.07 22.64
CA ILE A 68 -7.74 -16.74 21.26
C ILE A 68 -9.25 -16.81 21.10
N VAL A 69 -9.93 -17.65 21.88
CA VAL A 69 -11.38 -17.80 21.84
C VAL A 69 -12.05 -16.47 22.21
N GLY A 70 -13.06 -16.09 21.44
CA GLY A 70 -13.77 -14.81 21.53
C GLY A 70 -13.06 -13.62 20.87
N ARG A 71 -11.79 -13.75 20.47
CA ARG A 71 -11.08 -12.65 19.82
C ARG A 71 -11.47 -12.52 18.35
N ARG A 72 -11.49 -11.26 17.90
CA ARG A 72 -11.75 -10.87 16.51
C ARG A 72 -10.45 -10.69 15.72
N PHE A 73 -10.44 -11.20 14.50
CA PHE A 73 -9.35 -11.17 13.52
C PHE A 73 -9.95 -10.77 12.17
N GLY A 74 -9.99 -9.46 11.90
CA GLY A 74 -10.76 -8.92 10.78
C GLY A 74 -12.24 -9.26 10.93
N ARG A 75 -12.80 -9.99 9.96
CA ARG A 75 -14.19 -10.45 9.94
C ARG A 75 -14.41 -11.74 10.71
N LEU A 76 -13.34 -12.40 11.16
CA LEU A 76 -13.43 -13.66 11.89
C LEU A 76 -13.48 -13.43 13.40
N VAL A 77 -14.37 -14.13 14.08
CA VAL A 77 -14.33 -14.32 15.53
C VAL A 77 -13.96 -15.77 15.80
N ALA A 78 -12.90 -16.01 16.56
CA ALA A 78 -12.51 -17.37 16.93
C ALA A 78 -13.49 -17.91 17.98
N MET A 79 -14.25 -18.95 17.63
CA MET A 79 -15.33 -19.49 18.46
C MET A 79 -14.83 -20.56 19.42
N GLU A 80 -13.96 -21.46 18.96
CA GLU A 80 -13.40 -22.52 19.80
C GLU A 80 -12.05 -23.02 19.25
N CYS A 81 -11.23 -23.56 20.15
CA CYS A 81 -9.98 -24.24 19.81
C CYS A 81 -10.25 -25.74 19.56
N VAL A 82 -10.02 -26.20 18.35
CA VAL A 82 -10.29 -27.58 17.90
C VAL A 82 -9.08 -28.50 18.18
N GLY A 83 -8.01 -27.96 18.75
CA GLY A 83 -6.78 -28.69 19.07
C GLY A 83 -5.69 -28.53 18.02
N ARG A 84 -4.68 -29.41 18.07
CA ARG A 84 -3.52 -29.40 17.16
C ARG A 84 -3.75 -30.36 16.00
N GLU A 85 -3.10 -30.10 14.86
CA GLU A 85 -3.06 -31.06 13.75
C GLU A 85 -2.55 -32.44 14.22
N GLU A 86 -3.29 -33.50 13.89
CA GLU A 86 -2.90 -34.88 14.18
C GLU A 86 -1.57 -35.24 13.51
N GLY A 87 -0.75 -36.03 14.21
CA GLY A 87 0.53 -36.53 13.70
C GLY A 87 1.71 -35.56 13.80
N LYS A 88 1.53 -34.31 14.24
CA LYS A 88 2.65 -33.35 14.41
C LYS A 88 2.92 -33.03 15.88
N ARG A 89 4.09 -33.46 16.39
CA ARG A 89 4.57 -33.17 17.76
C ARG A 89 4.62 -31.66 18.09
N TRP A 90 4.78 -30.82 17.06
CA TRP A 90 4.78 -29.35 17.13
C TRP A 90 3.68 -28.71 16.26
N GLY A 91 2.55 -29.40 16.08
CA GLY A 91 1.44 -28.92 15.25
C GLY A 91 0.85 -27.59 15.75
N ASN A 92 0.49 -26.72 14.80
CA ASN A 92 -0.23 -25.49 15.12
C ASN A 92 -1.64 -25.80 15.61
N TYR A 93 -2.15 -24.98 16.53
CA TYR A 93 -3.56 -25.04 16.94
C TYR A 93 -4.46 -24.54 15.81
N ARG A 94 -5.62 -25.16 15.66
CA ARG A 94 -6.68 -24.74 14.74
C ARG A 94 -7.89 -24.25 15.52
N TYR A 95 -8.54 -23.23 14.99
CA TYR A 95 -9.71 -22.61 15.58
C TYR A 95 -10.87 -22.69 14.61
N LEU A 96 -12.04 -23.07 15.11
CA LEU A 96 -13.28 -22.80 14.41
C LEU A 96 -13.57 -21.31 14.57
N CYS A 97 -13.69 -20.61 13.46
CA CYS A 97 -13.95 -19.17 13.42
C CYS A 97 -15.29 -18.92 12.73
N GLN A 98 -16.08 -17.98 13.25
CA GLN A 98 -17.28 -17.47 12.59
C GLN A 98 -16.95 -16.15 11.90
N CYS A 99 -17.27 -16.04 10.62
CA CYS A 99 -17.12 -14.80 9.86
C CYS A 99 -18.36 -13.91 10.04
N ASP A 100 -18.20 -12.59 9.88
CA ASP A 100 -19.31 -11.63 9.91
C ASP A 100 -20.39 -11.92 8.85
N CYS A 101 -20.06 -12.66 7.77
CA CYS A 101 -21.05 -13.16 6.82
C CYS A 101 -21.89 -14.35 7.32
N GLY A 102 -21.66 -14.82 8.55
CA GLY A 102 -22.29 -15.98 9.15
C GLY A 102 -21.61 -17.32 8.86
N LYS A 103 -20.74 -17.41 7.83
CA LYS A 103 -20.03 -18.66 7.49
C LYS A 103 -18.93 -18.97 8.50
N THR A 104 -18.80 -20.25 8.86
CA THR A 104 -17.72 -20.75 9.71
C THR A 104 -16.55 -21.31 8.91
N THR A 105 -15.32 -21.18 9.42
CA THR A 105 -14.11 -21.73 8.79
C THR A 105 -13.08 -22.17 9.83
N TYR A 106 -12.19 -23.10 9.46
CA TYR A 106 -11.10 -23.57 10.33
C TYR A 106 -9.79 -22.86 9.99
N VAL A 107 -9.28 -22.06 10.92
CA VAL A 107 -8.08 -21.24 10.69
C VAL A 107 -6.96 -21.66 11.63
N ARG A 108 -5.73 -21.64 11.12
CA ARG A 108 -4.54 -21.89 11.92
C ARG A 108 -4.24 -20.71 12.83
N ARG A 109 -3.74 -21.00 14.03
CA ARG A 109 -3.33 -20.01 15.02
C ARG A 109 -2.41 -18.94 14.46
N ASP A 110 -1.35 -19.34 13.79
CA ASP A 110 -0.33 -18.43 13.27
C ASP A 110 -0.90 -17.49 12.22
N HIS A 111 -1.79 -17.98 11.35
CA HIS A 111 -2.46 -17.15 10.34
C HIS A 111 -3.38 -16.12 10.98
N LEU A 112 -4.13 -16.49 12.03
CA LEU A 112 -4.93 -15.52 12.80
C LEU A 112 -4.03 -14.44 13.44
N LEU A 113 -2.90 -14.83 14.04
CA LEU A 113 -2.01 -13.91 14.74
C LEU A 113 -1.17 -13.02 13.83
N HIS A 114 -0.88 -13.45 12.60
CA HIS A 114 -0.16 -12.66 11.60
C HIS A 114 -1.09 -11.85 10.69
N GLY A 115 -2.39 -12.15 10.66
CA GLY A 115 -3.36 -11.50 9.78
C GLY A 115 -3.47 -12.12 8.40
N ASP A 116 -2.88 -13.30 8.18
CA ASP A 116 -2.96 -14.03 6.90
C ASP A 116 -4.36 -14.61 6.66
N SER A 117 -5.23 -14.62 7.67
CA SER A 117 -6.60 -15.10 7.57
C SER A 117 -7.53 -14.21 8.37
N CYS A 118 -8.24 -13.34 7.66
CA CYS A 118 -9.10 -12.30 8.21
C CYS A 118 -10.57 -12.41 7.77
N SER A 119 -10.93 -13.45 7.01
CA SER A 119 -12.29 -13.72 6.54
C SER A 119 -12.50 -15.23 6.32
N CYS A 120 -13.73 -15.66 6.00
CA CYS A 120 -13.99 -17.08 5.72
C CYS A 120 -13.35 -17.59 4.41
N GLY A 121 -12.77 -16.72 3.59
CA GLY A 121 -12.16 -17.05 2.30
C GLY A 121 -13.11 -17.00 1.10
N ASP A 122 -14.42 -16.94 1.34
CA ASP A 122 -15.43 -16.91 0.28
C ASP A 122 -16.38 -15.70 0.36
N CYS A 123 -16.38 -14.97 1.48
CA CYS A 123 -17.28 -13.83 1.62
C CYS A 123 -16.74 -12.59 0.94
N ILE A 124 -17.52 -12.09 -0.01
CA ILE A 124 -17.37 -10.75 -0.56
C ILE A 124 -17.80 -9.74 0.51
N HIS A 125 -17.01 -8.69 0.69
CA HIS A 125 -17.35 -7.60 1.58
C HIS A 125 -17.30 -6.28 0.84
N ILE A 126 -18.44 -5.59 0.84
CA ILE A 126 -18.61 -4.30 0.20
C ILE A 126 -19.31 -3.39 1.20
N GLU A 127 -18.74 -2.20 1.41
CA GLU A 127 -19.35 -1.12 2.18
C GLU A 127 -19.75 -0.01 1.21
N GLU A 128 -20.91 0.59 1.43
CA GLU A 128 -21.33 1.79 0.69
C GLU A 128 -20.81 3.04 1.40
N GLU A 129 -20.09 3.89 0.69
CA GLU A 129 -19.51 5.14 1.21
C GLU A 129 -19.83 6.29 0.27
N ALA A 130 -20.64 7.27 0.70
CA ALA A 130 -20.80 8.58 0.03
C ALA A 130 -20.85 8.54 -1.52
N GLY A 131 -21.65 7.64 -2.10
CA GLY A 131 -21.82 7.52 -3.55
C GLY A 131 -20.84 6.58 -4.27
N CYS A 132 -20.01 5.82 -3.54
CA CYS A 132 -19.17 4.75 -4.09
C CYS A 132 -19.20 3.48 -3.23
N LEU A 133 -18.53 2.44 -3.71
CA LEU A 133 -18.38 1.15 -3.03
C LEU A 133 -16.94 0.98 -2.56
N ARG A 134 -16.75 0.52 -1.33
CA ARG A 134 -15.46 0.02 -0.84
C ARG A 134 -15.50 -1.50 -0.80
N TYR A 135 -14.73 -2.14 -1.68
CA TYR A 135 -14.58 -3.58 -1.70
C TYR A 135 -13.38 -3.99 -0.86
N TYR A 136 -13.51 -5.06 -0.07
CA TYR A 136 -12.42 -5.66 0.69
C TYR A 136 -12.10 -7.06 0.17
N THR A 137 -10.84 -7.28 -0.17
CA THR A 137 -10.33 -8.58 -0.58
C THR A 137 -10.20 -9.52 0.63
N HIS A 138 -10.04 -10.82 0.38
CA HIS A 138 -9.79 -11.79 1.45
C HIS A 138 -8.47 -11.56 2.20
N SER A 139 -7.48 -10.92 1.57
CA SER A 139 -6.21 -10.50 2.19
C SER A 139 -6.36 -9.29 3.12
N GLY A 140 -7.52 -8.63 3.13
CA GLY A 140 -7.79 -7.43 3.93
C GLY A 140 -7.39 -6.13 3.23
N GLU A 141 -6.91 -6.19 1.98
CA GLU A 141 -6.72 -5.01 1.14
C GLU A 141 -8.08 -4.48 0.66
N SER A 142 -8.15 -3.20 0.28
CA SER A 142 -9.38 -2.61 -0.21
C SER A 142 -9.15 -1.69 -1.41
N PHE A 143 -10.20 -1.52 -2.19
CA PHE A 143 -10.27 -0.56 -3.30
C PHE A 143 -11.64 0.12 -3.34
N LEU A 144 -11.69 1.28 -3.97
CA LEU A 144 -12.92 1.99 -4.28
C LEU A 144 -13.41 1.62 -5.67
N ALA A 145 -14.71 1.46 -5.82
CA ALA A 145 -15.37 1.19 -7.10
C ALA A 145 -16.60 2.06 -7.25
N ASP A 146 -17.00 2.27 -8.50
CA ASP A 146 -18.26 2.95 -8.81
C ASP A 146 -19.47 2.10 -8.39
N ILE A 147 -20.59 2.77 -8.09
CA ILE A 147 -21.83 2.07 -7.75
C ILE A 147 -22.43 1.30 -8.94
N SER A 148 -22.09 1.69 -10.18
CA SER A 148 -22.58 1.03 -11.40
C SER A 148 -22.23 -0.46 -11.49
N VAL A 149 -21.14 -0.89 -10.84
CA VAL A 149 -20.65 -2.28 -10.88
C VAL A 149 -21.06 -3.11 -9.66
N LYS A 150 -21.97 -2.60 -8.80
CA LYS A 150 -22.39 -3.26 -7.56
C LYS A 150 -22.79 -4.73 -7.75
N GLU A 151 -23.69 -4.98 -8.70
CA GLU A 151 -24.22 -6.32 -8.97
C GLU A 151 -23.12 -7.30 -9.40
N LEU A 152 -22.13 -6.82 -10.15
CA LEU A 152 -20.98 -7.62 -10.55
C LEU A 152 -20.08 -7.93 -9.37
N LEU A 153 -19.79 -6.93 -8.53
CA LEU A 153 -18.93 -7.10 -7.36
C LEU A 153 -19.54 -8.04 -6.31
N GLU A 154 -20.87 -8.06 -6.16
CA GLU A 154 -21.57 -8.98 -5.26
C GLU A 154 -21.59 -10.42 -5.79
N LYS A 155 -21.51 -10.60 -7.12
CA LYS A 155 -21.59 -11.90 -7.77
C LYS A 155 -20.23 -12.54 -8.01
N TYR A 156 -19.21 -11.75 -8.32
CA TYR A 156 -17.91 -12.23 -8.79
C TYR A 156 -16.76 -11.73 -7.90
N PRO A 157 -15.78 -12.59 -7.58
CA PRO A 157 -14.66 -12.21 -6.74
C PRO A 157 -13.71 -11.24 -7.48
N CYS A 158 -13.15 -10.30 -6.72
CA CYS A 158 -12.13 -9.38 -7.20
C CYS A 158 -10.80 -9.60 -6.48
N TYR A 159 -9.70 -9.27 -7.17
CA TYR A 159 -8.37 -9.28 -6.58
C TYR A 159 -7.55 -8.08 -7.06
N ILE A 160 -6.54 -7.74 -6.26
CA ILE A 160 -5.56 -6.70 -6.59
C ILE A 160 -4.32 -7.41 -7.13
N ALA A 161 -3.95 -7.13 -8.37
CA ALA A 161 -2.74 -7.67 -8.97
C ALA A 161 -1.48 -7.03 -8.35
N GLY A 162 -0.32 -7.68 -8.50
CA GLY A 162 0.95 -7.17 -7.93
C GLY A 162 1.40 -5.80 -8.44
N ASN A 163 0.84 -5.33 -9.56
CA ASN A 163 1.04 -3.99 -10.11
C ASN A 163 0.02 -2.94 -9.57
N GLY A 164 -0.88 -3.35 -8.68
CA GLY A 164 -1.91 -2.52 -8.04
C GLY A 164 -3.25 -2.43 -8.77
N TYR A 165 -3.38 -3.01 -9.96
CA TYR A 165 -4.64 -2.96 -10.72
C TYR A 165 -5.66 -3.95 -10.19
N VAL A 166 -6.92 -3.54 -10.19
CA VAL A 166 -8.05 -4.36 -9.73
C VAL A 166 -8.63 -5.16 -10.89
N PHE A 167 -8.76 -6.46 -10.67
CA PHE A 167 -9.38 -7.40 -11.60
C PHE A 167 -10.60 -8.06 -10.97
N ILE A 168 -11.62 -8.28 -11.78
CA ILE A 168 -12.78 -9.12 -11.46
C ILE A 168 -12.69 -10.42 -12.26
N THR A 169 -13.08 -11.53 -11.65
CA THR A 169 -13.06 -12.86 -12.29
C THR A 169 -14.46 -13.29 -12.66
N ILE A 170 -14.81 -13.17 -13.94
CA ILE A 170 -16.13 -13.49 -14.48
C ILE A 170 -16.02 -14.79 -15.27
N ASP A 171 -16.69 -15.84 -14.81
CA ASP A 171 -16.76 -17.16 -15.46
C ASP A 171 -15.39 -17.76 -15.86
N GLY A 172 -14.36 -17.48 -15.05
CA GLY A 172 -12.98 -17.96 -15.24
C GLY A 172 -12.07 -17.00 -16.00
N GLU A 173 -12.60 -15.94 -16.58
CA GLU A 173 -11.84 -14.89 -17.28
C GLU A 173 -11.58 -13.70 -16.36
N HIS A 174 -10.44 -13.04 -16.55
CA HIS A 174 -10.05 -11.86 -15.75
C HIS A 174 -10.24 -10.57 -16.55
N GLU A 175 -11.09 -9.68 -16.06
CA GLU A 175 -11.37 -8.36 -16.65
C GLU A 175 -10.87 -7.25 -15.72
N LEU A 176 -10.37 -6.15 -16.28
CA LEU A 176 -10.02 -4.97 -15.48
C LEU A 176 -11.29 -4.29 -14.99
N LEU A 177 -11.38 -4.06 -13.68
CA LEU A 177 -12.56 -3.40 -13.11
C LEU A 177 -12.75 -1.99 -13.67
N SER A 178 -11.66 -1.26 -13.88
CA SER A 178 -11.70 0.09 -14.46
C SER A 178 -12.30 0.14 -15.87
N ARG A 179 -12.13 -0.93 -16.67
CA ARG A 179 -12.74 -1.02 -18.00
C ARG A 179 -14.23 -1.28 -17.91
N LEU A 180 -14.65 -2.16 -17.01
CA LEU A 180 -16.07 -2.46 -16.79
C LEU A 180 -16.83 -1.23 -16.30
N VAL A 181 -16.24 -0.44 -15.40
CA VAL A 181 -16.86 0.80 -14.90
C VAL A 181 -17.13 1.81 -16.03
N LEU A 182 -16.32 1.82 -17.09
CA LEU A 182 -16.48 2.69 -18.25
C LEU A 182 -17.13 2.03 -19.47
N ASP A 183 -17.55 0.77 -19.37
CA ASP A 183 -18.03 -0.05 -20.49
C ASP A 183 -17.05 -0.06 -21.68
N ALA A 184 -15.74 -0.06 -21.38
CA ALA A 184 -14.67 -0.02 -22.37
C ALA A 184 -14.31 -1.41 -22.88
N ASP A 185 -13.91 -1.52 -24.16
CA ASP A 185 -13.46 -2.78 -24.73
C ASP A 185 -12.08 -3.22 -24.19
N LYS A 186 -11.72 -4.49 -24.46
CA LYS A 186 -10.49 -5.13 -23.97
C LYS A 186 -9.19 -4.46 -24.42
N ASN A 187 -9.21 -3.70 -25.51
CA ASN A 187 -8.02 -3.04 -26.04
C ASN A 187 -7.94 -1.57 -25.63
N THR A 188 -9.05 -0.98 -25.17
CA THR A 188 -9.07 0.39 -24.67
C THR A 188 -8.29 0.52 -23.36
N LEU A 189 -7.46 1.55 -23.27
CA LEU A 189 -6.76 1.91 -22.05
C LEU A 189 -7.62 2.87 -21.23
N VAL A 190 -7.66 2.62 -19.92
CA VAL A 190 -8.38 3.44 -18.95
C VAL A 190 -7.34 4.02 -17.99
N ASP A 191 -7.16 5.33 -18.06
CA ASP A 191 -6.30 6.08 -17.14
C ASP A 191 -7.06 6.35 -15.83
N HIS A 192 -6.33 6.27 -14.72
CA HIS A 192 -6.83 6.71 -13.42
C HIS A 192 -6.35 8.14 -13.22
N ILE A 193 -7.26 9.11 -13.18
CA ILE A 193 -6.94 10.54 -13.15
C ILE A 193 -5.99 10.86 -11.98
N ASN A 194 -6.29 10.36 -10.77
CA ASN A 194 -5.42 10.51 -9.60
C ASN A 194 -4.16 9.61 -9.60
N GLY A 195 -4.06 8.70 -10.57
CA GLY A 195 -2.99 7.72 -10.72
C GLY A 195 -2.95 6.63 -9.64
N ASN A 196 -4.05 6.44 -8.91
CA ASN A 196 -4.24 5.37 -7.96
C ASN A 196 -5.08 4.24 -8.59
N PRO A 197 -4.49 3.07 -8.89
CA PRO A 197 -5.22 1.97 -9.52
C PRO A 197 -6.24 1.28 -8.60
N LEU A 198 -6.27 1.63 -7.31
CA LEU A 198 -7.26 1.19 -6.33
C LEU A 198 -8.47 2.13 -6.20
N ASP A 199 -8.56 3.18 -7.02
CA ASP A 199 -9.71 4.07 -7.08
C ASP A 199 -10.39 3.97 -8.44
N CYS A 200 -11.25 2.96 -8.58
CA CYS A 200 -12.01 2.64 -9.79
C CYS A 200 -13.39 3.31 -9.81
N ARG A 201 -13.57 4.46 -9.15
CA ARG A 201 -14.81 5.26 -9.27
C ARG A 201 -14.87 5.93 -10.64
N ARG A 202 -16.06 6.03 -11.24
CA ARG A 202 -16.22 6.54 -12.61
C ARG A 202 -15.63 7.94 -12.79
N ASP A 203 -15.83 8.83 -11.82
CA ASP A 203 -15.30 10.21 -11.83
C ASP A 203 -13.76 10.28 -11.75
N ASN A 204 -13.08 9.19 -11.40
CA ASN A 204 -11.63 9.10 -11.38
C ASN A 204 -11.06 8.35 -12.60
N LEU A 205 -11.90 7.91 -13.54
CA LEU A 205 -11.48 7.15 -14.71
C LEU A 205 -11.72 7.94 -15.99
N ARG A 206 -10.85 7.75 -16.98
CA ARG A 206 -11.04 8.28 -18.33
C ARG A 206 -10.43 7.36 -19.39
N LEU A 207 -10.99 7.41 -20.59
CA LEU A 207 -10.39 6.74 -21.74
C LEU A 207 -9.10 7.47 -22.13
N ALA A 208 -8.09 6.70 -22.51
CA ALA A 208 -6.80 7.24 -22.89
C ALA A 208 -6.19 6.41 -24.02
N ASP A 209 -5.37 7.05 -24.85
CA ASP A 209 -4.40 6.32 -25.66
C ASP A 209 -3.13 5.97 -24.85
N ALA A 210 -2.23 5.19 -25.45
CA ALA A 210 -1.01 4.76 -24.78
C ALA A 210 -0.03 5.92 -24.46
N CYS A 211 -0.05 7.00 -25.24
CA CYS A 211 0.76 8.19 -25.00
C CYS A 211 0.16 9.03 -23.88
N GLU A 212 -1.15 9.28 -23.90
CA GLU A 212 -1.91 10.02 -22.89
C GLU A 212 -1.78 9.38 -21.51
N ASN A 213 -2.00 8.07 -21.42
CA ASN A 213 -1.82 7.33 -20.17
C ASN A 213 -0.37 7.43 -19.65
N ALA A 214 0.62 7.42 -20.56
CA ALA A 214 2.02 7.60 -20.17
C ALA A 214 2.31 9.01 -19.63
N PHE A 215 1.61 10.05 -20.10
CA PHE A 215 1.79 11.42 -19.60
C PHE A 215 1.45 11.53 -18.11
N ASN A 216 0.43 10.81 -17.64
CA ASN A 216 0.04 10.79 -16.22
C ASN A 216 1.01 9.98 -15.32
N THR A 217 2.08 9.39 -15.85
CA THR A 217 2.99 8.57 -15.02
C THR A 217 3.68 9.40 -13.93
N ALA A 218 3.77 8.84 -12.72
CA ALA A 218 4.50 9.44 -11.61
C ALA A 218 6.02 9.49 -11.87
N LEU A 219 6.74 10.22 -11.02
CA LEU A 219 8.19 10.25 -11.06
C LEU A 219 8.76 8.86 -10.78
N VAL A 220 9.60 8.37 -11.69
CA VAL A 220 10.29 7.09 -11.55
C VAL A 220 11.37 7.16 -10.46
N SER A 221 11.55 6.06 -9.70
CA SER A 221 12.46 6.02 -8.53
C SER A 221 13.93 6.21 -8.86
N ASN A 222 14.35 5.93 -10.11
CA ASN A 222 15.71 6.11 -10.58
C ASN A 222 15.98 7.50 -11.18
N ASN A 223 15.00 8.41 -11.14
CA ASN A 223 15.22 9.80 -11.53
C ASN A 223 16.08 10.48 -10.45
N THR A 224 17.30 10.87 -10.83
CA THR A 224 18.29 11.45 -9.91
C THR A 224 18.12 12.94 -9.67
N SER A 225 17.34 13.64 -10.50
CA SER A 225 17.11 15.08 -10.34
C SER A 225 16.01 15.37 -9.32
N GLY A 226 15.12 14.41 -9.05
CA GLY A 226 13.93 14.61 -8.23
C GLY A 226 12.79 15.33 -8.96
N TYR A 227 12.98 15.68 -10.23
CA TYR A 227 12.03 16.42 -11.05
C TYR A 227 11.75 15.70 -12.38
N LYS A 228 10.47 15.56 -12.71
CA LYS A 228 10.00 14.91 -13.93
C LYS A 228 10.45 15.73 -15.15
N GLY A 229 11.00 15.03 -16.14
CA GLY A 229 11.49 15.63 -17.38
C GLY A 229 12.83 16.37 -17.28
N VAL A 230 13.45 16.41 -16.09
CA VAL A 230 14.70 17.12 -15.82
C VAL A 230 15.82 16.15 -15.48
N TYR A 231 17.02 16.38 -15.97
CA TYR A 231 18.24 15.69 -15.53
C TYR A 231 19.47 16.60 -15.60
N PHE A 232 20.49 16.30 -14.80
CA PHE A 232 21.74 17.06 -14.80
C PHE A 232 22.63 16.62 -15.96
N HIS A 233 22.98 17.57 -16.83
CA HIS A 233 23.85 17.31 -17.99
C HIS A 233 25.30 17.62 -17.64
N LYS A 234 26.08 16.57 -17.33
CA LYS A 234 27.45 16.69 -16.80
C LYS A 234 28.40 17.51 -17.67
N ALA A 235 28.28 17.43 -19.00
CA ALA A 235 29.20 18.11 -19.90
C ALA A 235 28.98 19.64 -19.95
N SER A 236 27.75 20.11 -19.76
CA SER A 236 27.47 21.55 -19.68
C SER A 236 27.43 22.06 -18.24
N GLY A 237 27.30 21.19 -17.24
CA GLY A 237 27.08 21.56 -15.85
C GLY A 237 25.69 22.17 -15.58
N ARG A 238 24.74 22.01 -16.51
CA ARG A 238 23.40 22.62 -16.47
C ARG A 238 22.30 21.57 -16.41
N PHE A 239 21.10 21.96 -15.96
CA PHE A 239 19.91 21.12 -15.98
C PHE A 239 19.26 21.14 -17.35
N HIS A 240 19.05 19.96 -17.92
CA HIS A 240 18.37 19.80 -19.20
C HIS A 240 16.91 19.43 -18.97
N ALA A 241 15.99 20.23 -19.51
CA ALA A 241 14.56 19.96 -19.48
C ALA A 241 14.08 19.42 -20.84
N SER A 242 13.25 18.38 -20.81
CA SER A 242 12.62 17.83 -22.01
C SER A 242 11.29 17.16 -21.72
N ILE A 243 10.43 17.11 -22.73
CA ILE A 243 9.12 16.48 -22.66
C ILE A 243 8.91 15.56 -23.85
N ARG A 244 8.09 14.52 -23.70
CA ARG A 244 7.63 13.71 -24.83
C ARG A 244 6.24 14.18 -25.23
N ALA A 245 6.03 14.49 -26.50
CA ALA A 245 4.74 14.85 -27.08
C ALA A 245 4.72 14.43 -28.55
N TYR A 246 3.56 14.05 -29.08
CA TYR A 246 3.41 13.59 -30.48
C TYR A 246 4.41 12.49 -30.89
N GLY A 247 4.72 11.57 -29.97
CA GLY A 247 5.69 10.49 -30.18
C GLY A 247 7.17 10.90 -30.12
N VAL A 248 7.50 12.20 -30.12
CA VAL A 248 8.89 12.71 -30.15
C VAL A 248 9.31 13.34 -28.83
N ARG A 249 10.63 13.44 -28.61
CA ARG A 249 11.20 14.16 -27.46
C ARG A 249 11.50 15.60 -27.85
N ILE A 250 10.84 16.55 -27.19
CA ILE A 250 10.99 17.99 -27.38
C ILE A 250 11.97 18.52 -26.32
N PHE A 251 13.00 19.21 -26.79
CA PHE A 251 13.96 19.91 -25.93
C PHE A 251 13.37 21.24 -25.46
N LEU A 252 13.40 21.48 -24.15
CA LEU A 252 12.81 22.68 -23.53
C LEU A 252 13.87 23.69 -23.09
N GLY A 253 15.16 23.33 -23.10
CA GLY A 253 16.26 24.23 -22.73
C GLY A 253 17.25 23.63 -21.73
N TYR A 254 18.35 24.37 -21.56
CA TYR A 254 19.30 24.22 -20.46
C TYR A 254 19.10 25.36 -19.47
N TYR A 255 19.12 25.03 -18.19
CA TYR A 255 18.88 25.94 -17.08
C TYR A 255 19.97 25.78 -16.03
N ASP A 256 20.33 26.86 -15.35
CA ASP A 256 21.30 26.82 -14.24
C ASP A 256 20.64 26.36 -12.95
N ASP A 257 19.35 26.67 -12.79
CA ASP A 257 18.52 26.24 -11.68
C ASP A 257 17.62 25.05 -12.04
N ILE A 258 17.47 24.11 -11.11
CA ILE A 258 16.70 22.89 -11.31
C ILE A 258 15.19 23.12 -11.25
N GLU A 259 14.74 24.07 -10.43
CA GLU A 259 13.32 24.42 -10.28
C GLU A 259 12.85 25.20 -11.50
N GLU A 260 13.70 26.04 -12.08
CA GLU A 260 13.43 26.71 -13.36
C GLU A 260 13.26 25.69 -14.51
N ALA A 261 14.15 24.69 -14.58
CA ALA A 261 14.04 23.58 -15.52
C ALA A 261 12.73 22.78 -15.33
N ALA A 262 12.36 22.50 -14.07
CA ALA A 262 11.13 21.80 -13.73
C ALA A 262 9.89 22.66 -14.04
N GLY A 263 9.95 23.97 -13.83
CA GLY A 263 8.91 24.92 -14.21
C GLY A 263 8.73 25.00 -15.72
N ALA A 264 9.81 24.91 -16.51
CA ALA A 264 9.74 24.80 -17.96
C ALA A 264 9.05 23.51 -18.40
N TYR A 265 9.36 22.38 -17.74
CA TYR A 265 8.63 21.13 -17.96
C TYR A 265 7.14 21.28 -17.64
N ASP A 266 6.78 21.87 -16.50
CA ASP A 266 5.38 22.01 -16.09
C ASP A 266 4.57 22.88 -17.05
N ARG A 267 5.16 23.97 -17.57
CA ARG A 267 4.54 24.79 -18.63
C ARG A 267 4.29 23.96 -19.88
N ALA A 268 5.28 23.18 -20.31
CA ALA A 268 5.16 22.32 -21.47
C ALA A 268 4.16 21.18 -21.26
N ALA A 269 4.10 20.57 -20.07
CA ALA A 269 3.16 19.51 -19.73
C ALA A 269 1.72 20.02 -19.79
N ARG A 270 1.43 21.18 -19.19
CA ARG A 270 0.09 21.80 -19.30
C ARG A 270 -0.31 22.08 -20.75
N PHE A 271 0.64 22.47 -21.59
CA PHE A 271 0.38 22.77 -23.00
C PHE A 271 0.18 21.50 -23.86
N PHE A 272 1.10 20.53 -23.76
CA PHE A 272 1.12 19.36 -24.64
C PHE A 272 0.29 18.17 -24.13
N HIS A 273 0.21 17.99 -22.80
CA HIS A 273 -0.48 16.84 -22.19
C HIS A 273 -1.90 17.17 -21.74
N GLY A 274 -2.24 18.46 -21.67
CA GLY A 274 -3.59 18.92 -21.32
C GLY A 274 -4.05 18.34 -19.97
N GLU A 275 -5.21 17.68 -19.98
CA GLU A 275 -5.77 17.06 -18.79
C GLU A 275 -4.96 15.86 -18.26
N PHE A 276 -4.09 15.25 -19.07
CA PHE A 276 -3.18 14.17 -18.66
C PHE A 276 -1.87 14.70 -18.06
N ALA A 277 -1.72 16.02 -17.97
CA ALA A 277 -0.52 16.64 -17.43
C ALA A 277 -0.30 16.24 -15.97
N CYS A 278 0.89 15.71 -15.71
CA CYS A 278 1.35 15.33 -14.38
C CYS A 278 2.65 16.08 -14.10
N VAL A 279 2.56 17.07 -13.21
CA VAL A 279 3.49 18.20 -13.06
C VAL A 279 4.30 18.12 -11.76
N ASN A 280 5.41 18.86 -11.71
CA ASN A 280 6.28 18.96 -10.54
C ASN A 280 5.72 19.90 -9.46
N PHE A 281 5.12 21.03 -9.87
CA PHE A 281 4.54 22.08 -9.02
C PHE A 281 3.04 22.20 -9.33
N PRO A 282 2.21 21.32 -8.73
CA PRO A 282 0.78 21.28 -8.97
C PRO A 282 0.07 22.49 -8.37
N ARG A 283 -0.88 23.05 -9.11
CA ARG A 283 -1.92 23.94 -8.59
C ARG A 283 -3.04 23.12 -7.95
N PRO A 284 -3.95 23.73 -7.16
CA PRO A 284 -5.13 23.02 -6.67
C PRO A 284 -5.88 22.31 -7.82
N GLY A 285 -6.08 21.00 -7.68
CA GLY A 285 -6.72 20.15 -8.70
C GLY A 285 -5.79 19.57 -9.77
N GLU A 286 -4.52 20.00 -9.86
CA GLU A 286 -3.56 19.42 -10.80
C GLU A 286 -2.87 18.17 -10.23
N GLN A 287 -2.55 17.24 -11.13
CA GLN A 287 -1.92 16.00 -10.76
C GLN A 287 -0.43 16.16 -10.47
N CYS A 288 -0.01 15.82 -9.25
CA CYS A 288 1.40 15.84 -8.84
C CYS A 288 2.15 14.58 -9.31
N CYS A 289 3.32 14.74 -9.90
CA CYS A 289 4.19 13.62 -10.28
C CYS A 289 4.88 12.94 -9.10
N ARG A 290 4.95 13.61 -7.94
CA ARG A 290 5.57 13.08 -6.71
C ARG A 290 4.60 12.35 -5.78
N ARG A 291 3.37 12.04 -6.25
CA ARG A 291 2.32 11.35 -5.46
C ARG A 291 2.76 10.07 -4.75
N ASN A 292 3.76 9.36 -5.27
CA ASN A 292 4.27 8.14 -4.66
C ASN A 292 5.27 8.39 -3.51
N GLN A 293 5.85 9.58 -3.41
CA GLN A 293 6.82 9.95 -2.36
C GLN A 293 6.13 10.36 -1.04
N GLU A 294 4.87 10.77 -1.09
CA GLU A 294 4.09 11.19 0.08
C GLU A 294 3.56 10.03 0.95
N LYS A 295 3.56 8.78 0.44
CA LYS A 295 3.15 7.59 1.21
C LYS A 295 4.05 7.30 2.42
N VAL A 296 5.23 7.90 2.51
CA VAL A 296 6.17 7.70 3.63
C VAL A 296 5.83 8.58 4.84
N VAL A 297 5.03 9.64 4.69
CA VAL A 297 4.81 10.66 5.74
C VAL A 297 3.58 10.38 6.62
N ARG A 298 2.66 9.51 6.20
CA ARG A 298 1.38 9.27 6.92
C ARG A 298 1.41 8.17 8.00
N GLN A 299 2.58 7.62 8.34
CA GLN A 299 2.71 6.65 9.45
C GLN A 299 3.12 7.30 10.79
N GLU A 300 3.19 8.63 10.88
CA GLU A 300 3.51 9.35 12.12
C GLU A 300 2.41 10.34 12.53
N VAL A 301 1.14 9.95 12.47
CA VAL A 301 0.09 10.59 13.30
C VAL A 301 -1.00 9.57 13.63
N MET A 302 -0.80 8.84 14.72
CA MET A 302 -1.80 8.38 15.72
C MET A 302 -1.10 7.48 16.73
#